data_AF-A0AA96NCT3-F1
#
_entry.id   AF-A0AA96NCT3-F1
#
_cell.length_a   1.000
_cell.length_b   1.000
_cell.length_c   1.000
_cell.angle_alpha   90.00
_cell.angle_beta   90.00
_cell.angle_gamma   90.00
#
_symmetry.space_group_name_H-M   'P 1'
#
loop_
_entity.id
_entity.type
_entity.pdbx_description
1 polymer ?
#
loop_
_entity_poly.entity_id
_entity_poly.type
_entity_poly.pdbx_seq_one_letter_code
_entity_poly.pdbx_strand_id
1 'polypeptide(L)'
;MPNGAQIRRLKQFCGCSRFVFNRALAYQNEQYEADKSFKFSYNKIANLLPEWKCELTWLKDCHSQVLQHALKDLESAFKNFFAKRSDFPKFKRKGEKDSFRFPQGCKLEQQNNRIYLPKIGWIRYRNSRAIVGEMKNVTVSRKCGKWYIFVQTEFEQKTPQPKGGEIGIDMGIVRFATLSNGEHFEPINAFKNLKGKLAKLQRRLKNKVKFSQNWQKLKAEIAKLHHKISNIRKNYLHQISSQISQSHAIVYVEDLQVTNMSKSAKGDVEQYGKNVKQKSGLNRMILDQSWFEFRRQLAYKLAWNGGHLIAVPPQNTSRTCPC
;
A
#
# COMPACT_ATOMS: atom_id res chain seq x y z
N MET A 1 -13.41 1.37 -20.41
CA MET A 1 -13.94 1.06 -19.06
C MET A 1 -14.59 -0.32 -19.11
N PRO A 2 -14.53 -1.12 -18.04
CA PRO A 2 -15.13 -2.45 -18.03
C PRO A 2 -16.66 -2.38 -18.09
N ASN A 3 -17.28 -3.28 -18.85
CA ASN A 3 -18.74 -3.40 -18.91
C ASN A 3 -19.31 -4.12 -17.66
N GLY A 4 -20.64 -4.19 -17.54
CA GLY A 4 -21.31 -4.80 -16.38
C GLY A 4 -20.92 -6.27 -16.14
N ALA A 5 -20.80 -7.06 -17.20
CA ALA A 5 -20.40 -8.46 -17.12
C ALA A 5 -18.94 -8.61 -16.65
N GLN A 6 -18.03 -7.80 -17.19
CA GLN A 6 -16.63 -7.73 -16.77
C GLN A 6 -16.52 -7.32 -15.30
N ILE A 7 -17.28 -6.33 -14.83
CA ILE A 7 -17.29 -5.93 -13.42
C ILE A 7 -17.74 -7.08 -12.51
N ARG A 8 -18.75 -7.87 -12.91
CA ARG A 8 -19.17 -9.07 -12.16
C ARG A 8 -18.05 -10.10 -12.10
N ARG A 9 -17.38 -10.37 -13.22
CA ARG A 9 -16.24 -11.30 -13.32
C ARG A 9 -15.05 -10.84 -12.46
N LEU A 10 -14.70 -9.56 -12.50
CA LEU A 10 -13.64 -8.97 -11.66
C LEU A 10 -13.96 -9.16 -10.16
N LYS A 11 -15.21 -8.93 -9.74
CA LYS A 11 -15.66 -9.17 -8.36
C LYS A 11 -15.62 -10.65 -7.99
N GLN A 12 -16.02 -11.54 -8.90
CA GLN A 12 -15.96 -13.00 -8.73
C GLN A 12 -14.51 -13.43 -8.48
N PHE A 13 -13.55 -12.93 -9.27
CA PHE A 13 -12.13 -13.28 -9.14
C PHE A 13 -11.54 -12.81 -7.80
N CYS A 14 -11.84 -11.58 -7.37
CA CYS A 14 -11.48 -11.13 -6.01
C CYS A 14 -12.09 -12.04 -4.93
N GLY A 15 -13.34 -12.48 -5.13
CA GLY A 15 -14.04 -13.39 -4.22
C GLY A 15 -13.38 -14.75 -4.12
N CYS A 16 -13.04 -15.36 -5.25
CA CYS A 16 -12.38 -16.67 -5.32
C CYS A 16 -10.98 -16.61 -4.70
N SER A 17 -10.18 -15.60 -5.06
CA SER A 17 -8.84 -15.39 -4.47
C SER A 17 -8.91 -15.23 -2.94
N ARG A 18 -9.86 -14.41 -2.45
CA ARG A 18 -10.09 -14.25 -1.00
C ARG A 18 -10.49 -15.58 -0.34
N PHE A 19 -11.41 -16.32 -0.94
CA PHE A 19 -11.88 -17.59 -0.40
C PHE A 19 -10.74 -18.60 -0.30
N VAL A 20 -9.99 -18.81 -1.38
CA VAL A 20 -8.85 -19.75 -1.40
C VAL A 20 -7.79 -19.37 -0.36
N PHE A 21 -7.46 -18.09 -0.23
CA PHE A 21 -6.56 -17.62 0.83
C PHE A 21 -7.08 -17.96 2.23
N ASN A 22 -8.37 -17.69 2.49
CA ASN A 22 -8.95 -17.94 3.81
C ASN A 22 -9.09 -19.43 4.13
N ARG A 23 -9.51 -20.25 3.16
CA ARG A 23 -9.63 -21.71 3.33
C ARG A 23 -8.26 -22.34 3.58
N ALA A 24 -7.22 -21.89 2.87
CA ALA A 24 -5.85 -22.32 3.11
C ALA A 24 -5.32 -21.90 4.49
N LEU A 25 -5.65 -20.69 4.95
CA LEU A 25 -5.26 -20.23 6.29
C LEU A 25 -6.00 -21.02 7.39
N ALA A 26 -7.28 -21.33 7.19
CA ALA A 26 -8.05 -22.16 8.13
C ALA A 26 -7.44 -23.57 8.22
N TYR A 27 -7.21 -24.22 7.08
CA TYR A 27 -6.54 -25.52 7.03
C TYR A 27 -5.17 -25.49 7.71
N GLN A 28 -4.33 -24.47 7.44
CA GLN A 28 -3.04 -24.34 8.11
C GLN A 28 -3.16 -24.23 9.64
N ASN A 29 -4.15 -23.47 10.13
CA ASN A 29 -4.36 -23.30 11.55
C ASN A 29 -4.82 -24.62 12.20
N GLU A 30 -5.77 -25.32 11.57
CA GLU A 30 -6.25 -26.64 12.03
C GLU A 30 -5.10 -27.66 12.10
N GLN A 31 -4.28 -27.74 11.06
CA GLN A 31 -3.12 -28.65 11.04
C GLN A 31 -2.07 -28.28 12.09
N TYR A 32 -1.85 -26.99 12.33
CA TYR A 32 -0.92 -26.52 13.35
C TYR A 32 -1.44 -26.72 14.78
N GLU A 33 -2.75 -26.64 14.98
CA GLU A 33 -3.39 -26.97 16.27
C GLU A 33 -3.29 -28.46 16.59
N ALA A 34 -3.44 -29.32 15.57
CA ALA A 34 -3.25 -30.77 15.71
C ALA A 34 -1.76 -31.16 15.89
N ASP A 35 -0.85 -30.56 15.14
CA ASP A 35 0.59 -30.77 15.22
C ASP A 35 1.35 -29.44 15.18
N LYS A 36 1.89 -29.03 16.33
CA LYS A 36 2.63 -27.77 16.46
C LYS A 36 3.94 -27.73 15.66
N SER A 37 4.41 -28.87 15.15
CA SER A 37 5.57 -28.94 14.26
C SER A 37 5.21 -28.69 12.78
N PHE A 38 3.91 -28.66 12.46
CA PHE A 38 3.42 -28.53 11.09
C PHE A 38 3.79 -27.17 10.47
N LYS A 39 4.60 -27.22 9.41
CA LYS A 39 5.01 -26.03 8.66
C LYS A 39 4.15 -25.84 7.41
N PHE A 40 3.79 -24.60 7.14
CA PHE A 40 3.10 -24.22 5.91
C PHE A 40 3.93 -24.61 4.69
N SER A 41 3.31 -25.32 3.75
CA SER A 41 3.90 -25.67 2.45
C SER A 41 2.93 -25.35 1.32
N TYR A 42 3.38 -24.53 0.38
CA TYR A 42 2.60 -24.17 -0.80
C TYR A 42 2.21 -25.41 -1.61
N ASN A 43 3.14 -26.33 -1.85
CA ASN A 43 2.90 -27.52 -2.67
C ASN A 43 1.79 -28.41 -2.08
N LYS A 44 1.81 -28.63 -0.76
CA LYS A 44 0.78 -29.43 -0.07
C LYS A 44 -0.62 -28.83 -0.28
N ILE A 45 -0.78 -27.52 -0.05
CA ILE A 45 -2.09 -26.86 -0.18
C ILE A 45 -2.50 -26.69 -1.64
N ALA A 46 -1.55 -26.47 -2.55
CA ALA A 46 -1.82 -26.40 -3.98
C ALA A 46 -2.37 -27.74 -4.53
N ASN A 47 -1.93 -28.87 -3.96
CA ASN A 47 -2.45 -30.20 -4.31
C ASN A 47 -3.89 -30.45 -3.84
N LEU A 48 -4.39 -29.70 -2.85
CA LEU A 48 -5.80 -29.73 -2.42
C LEU A 48 -6.71 -28.88 -3.33
N LEU A 49 -6.13 -27.97 -4.12
CA LEU A 49 -6.90 -27.05 -4.95
C LEU A 49 -7.76 -27.75 -6.04
N PRO A 50 -7.32 -28.85 -6.69
CA PRO A 50 -8.17 -29.67 -7.55
C PRO A 50 -9.40 -30.22 -6.83
N GLU A 51 -9.23 -30.79 -5.63
CA GLU A 51 -10.34 -31.33 -4.82
C GLU A 51 -11.33 -30.22 -4.48
N TRP A 52 -10.85 -29.06 -4.01
CA TRP A 52 -11.70 -27.91 -3.72
C TRP A 52 -12.47 -27.43 -4.96
N LYS A 53 -11.92 -27.55 -6.16
CA LYS A 53 -12.64 -27.20 -7.40
C LYS A 53 -13.70 -28.23 -7.76
N CYS A 54 -13.51 -29.50 -7.42
CA CYS A 54 -14.52 -30.55 -7.59
C CYS A 54 -15.70 -30.32 -6.65
N GLU A 55 -15.42 -30.08 -5.35
CA GLU A 55 -16.44 -29.74 -4.36
C GLU A 55 -17.14 -28.41 -4.66
N LEU A 56 -16.36 -27.38 -5.02
CA LEU A 56 -16.83 -26.02 -5.23
C LEU A 56 -16.67 -25.64 -6.69
N THR A 57 -17.63 -26.08 -7.50
CA THR A 57 -17.62 -25.95 -8.96
C THR A 57 -17.44 -24.50 -9.43
N TRP A 58 -17.95 -23.51 -8.69
CA TRP A 58 -17.77 -22.08 -8.99
C TRP A 58 -16.31 -21.60 -8.95
N LEU A 59 -15.38 -22.35 -8.35
CA LEU A 59 -13.94 -22.06 -8.44
C LEU A 59 -13.37 -22.36 -9.84
N LYS A 60 -14.00 -23.26 -10.61
CA LYS A 60 -13.60 -23.59 -11.99
C LYS A 60 -13.79 -22.41 -12.94
N ASP A 61 -14.71 -21.49 -12.63
CA ASP A 61 -14.92 -20.25 -13.39
C ASP A 61 -13.75 -19.27 -13.27
N CYS A 62 -13.02 -19.32 -12.16
CA CYS A 62 -11.84 -18.50 -11.96
C CYS A 62 -10.65 -19.04 -12.76
N HIS A 63 -9.71 -18.16 -13.10
CA HIS A 63 -8.46 -18.60 -13.72
C HIS A 63 -7.61 -19.36 -12.69
N SER A 64 -7.09 -20.53 -13.05
CA SER A 64 -6.37 -21.43 -12.11
C SER A 64 -5.18 -20.73 -11.43
N GLN A 65 -4.41 -19.97 -12.21
CA GLN A 65 -3.23 -19.26 -11.71
C GLN A 65 -3.58 -18.15 -10.71
N VAL A 66 -4.79 -17.56 -10.79
CA VAL A 66 -5.24 -16.56 -9.81
C VAL A 66 -5.44 -17.21 -8.44
N LEU A 67 -6.01 -18.42 -8.42
CA LEU A 67 -6.21 -19.19 -7.20
C LEU A 67 -4.88 -19.66 -6.61
N GLN A 68 -3.98 -20.18 -7.46
CA GLN A 68 -2.64 -20.57 -7.06
C GLN A 68 -1.84 -19.38 -6.50
N HIS A 69 -1.96 -18.20 -7.10
CA HIS A 69 -1.27 -17.01 -6.58
C HIS A 69 -1.84 -16.56 -5.23
N ALA A 70 -3.13 -16.75 -4.96
CA ALA A 70 -3.69 -16.49 -3.64
C ALA A 70 -3.01 -17.34 -2.55
N LEU A 71 -2.61 -18.58 -2.86
CA LEU A 71 -1.83 -19.43 -1.97
C LEU A 71 -0.38 -18.95 -1.81
N LYS A 72 0.26 -18.48 -2.90
CA LYS A 72 1.61 -17.86 -2.83
C LYS A 72 1.62 -16.56 -2.01
N ASP A 73 0.53 -15.80 -2.04
CA ASP A 73 0.38 -14.61 -1.19
C ASP A 73 0.33 -15.02 0.30
N LEU A 74 -0.31 -16.14 0.62
CA LEU A 74 -0.34 -16.68 1.98
C LEU A 74 1.02 -17.19 2.42
N GLU A 75 1.72 -17.93 1.56
CA GLU A 75 3.10 -18.36 1.80
C GLU A 75 4.02 -17.16 2.10
N SER A 76 3.92 -16.11 1.29
CA SER A 76 4.69 -14.87 1.47
C SER A 76 4.35 -14.18 2.79
N ALA A 77 3.08 -14.22 3.21
CA ALA A 77 2.66 -13.68 4.50
C ALA A 77 3.28 -14.45 5.67
N PHE A 78 3.32 -15.78 5.61
CA PHE A 78 4.01 -16.60 6.61
C PHE A 78 5.53 -16.35 6.61
N LYS A 79 6.18 -16.30 5.44
CA LYS A 79 7.61 -15.99 5.33
C LYS A 79 7.95 -14.65 6.00
N ASN A 80 7.13 -13.62 5.75
CA ASN A 80 7.31 -12.31 6.37
C ASN A 80 7.04 -12.33 7.87
N PHE A 81 6.08 -13.13 8.35
CA PHE A 81 5.81 -13.32 9.77
C PHE A 81 7.00 -13.96 10.49
N PHE A 82 7.52 -15.07 9.98
CA PHE A 82 8.67 -15.75 10.58
C PHE A 82 9.95 -14.90 10.52
N ALA A 83 10.10 -14.07 9.47
CA ALA A 83 11.18 -13.09 9.37
C ALA A 83 10.97 -11.84 10.27
N LYS A 84 9.93 -11.80 11.11
CA LYS A 84 9.55 -10.66 11.97
C LYS A 84 9.34 -9.34 11.20
N ARG A 85 8.99 -9.42 9.92
CA ARG A 85 8.71 -8.27 9.03
C ARG A 85 7.22 -7.91 9.00
N SER A 86 6.35 -8.83 9.41
CA SER A 86 4.90 -8.61 9.51
C SER A 86 4.29 -9.40 10.66
N ASP A 87 3.08 -9.01 11.07
CA ASP A 87 2.28 -9.81 11.98
C ASP A 87 1.78 -11.11 11.33
N PHE A 88 1.21 -11.99 12.15
CA PHE A 88 0.59 -13.23 11.71
C PHE A 88 -0.50 -12.99 10.64
N PRO A 89 -0.60 -13.84 9.60
CA PRO A 89 -1.61 -13.70 8.55
C PRO A 89 -3.04 -13.68 9.11
N LYS A 90 -3.87 -12.74 8.63
CA LYS A 90 -5.27 -12.60 9.05
C LYS A 90 -6.22 -12.98 7.91
N PHE A 91 -7.38 -13.52 8.25
CA PHE A 91 -8.45 -13.76 7.28
C PHE A 91 -8.82 -12.49 6.52
N LYS A 92 -8.82 -12.59 5.19
CA LYS A 92 -9.20 -11.51 4.28
C LYS A 92 -10.71 -11.28 4.34
N ARG A 93 -11.14 -10.01 4.32
CA ARG A 93 -12.55 -9.61 4.39
C ARG A 93 -13.06 -9.05 3.07
N LYS A 94 -14.35 -9.22 2.79
CA LYS A 94 -14.97 -8.70 1.56
C LYS A 94 -15.02 -7.18 1.57
N GLY A 95 -14.57 -6.56 0.49
CA GLY A 95 -14.54 -5.10 0.37
C GLY A 95 -13.33 -4.44 1.04
N GLU A 96 -12.43 -5.23 1.63
CA GLU A 96 -11.14 -4.77 2.16
C GLU A 96 -10.02 -5.33 1.29
N LYS A 97 -9.23 -4.45 0.66
CA LYS A 97 -8.09 -4.83 -0.20
C LYS A 97 -8.44 -5.86 -1.30
N ASP A 98 -9.64 -5.75 -1.89
CA ASP A 98 -10.10 -6.59 -3.00
C ASP A 98 -9.09 -6.53 -4.16
N SER A 99 -8.38 -7.63 -4.40
CA SER A 99 -7.36 -7.73 -5.44
C SER A 99 -7.11 -9.18 -5.85
N PHE A 100 -6.57 -9.36 -7.04
CA PHE A 100 -6.09 -10.63 -7.57
C PHE A 100 -5.00 -10.39 -8.61
N ARG A 101 -4.18 -11.40 -8.87
CA ARG A 101 -3.02 -11.29 -9.76
C ARG A 101 -2.99 -12.41 -10.78
N PHE A 102 -2.69 -12.05 -12.01
CA PHE A 102 -2.29 -12.95 -13.07
C PHE A 102 -0.77 -12.97 -13.17
N PRO A 103 -0.10 -14.11 -12.91
CA PRO A 103 1.34 -14.23 -13.07
C PRO A 103 1.77 -14.29 -14.54
N GLN A 104 0.87 -14.59 -15.48
CA GLN A 104 1.15 -14.62 -16.92
C GLN A 104 -0.17 -14.65 -17.72
N GLY A 105 -0.07 -14.64 -19.06
CA GLY A 105 -1.22 -14.80 -19.98
C GLY A 105 -2.03 -13.52 -20.24
N CYS A 106 -1.65 -12.41 -19.60
CA CYS A 106 -2.17 -11.10 -19.98
C CYS A 106 -1.51 -10.62 -21.27
N LYS A 107 -2.23 -9.82 -22.05
CA LYS A 107 -1.69 -9.11 -23.24
C LYS A 107 -2.00 -7.63 -23.12
N LEU A 108 -1.05 -6.78 -23.46
CA LEU A 108 -1.20 -5.33 -23.36
C LEU A 108 -1.14 -4.70 -24.75
N GLU A 109 -2.17 -3.95 -25.12
CA GLU A 109 -2.16 -3.09 -26.29
C GLU A 109 -2.22 -1.63 -25.86
N GLN A 110 -1.05 -0.99 -25.82
CA GLN A 110 -0.92 0.40 -25.36
C GLN A 110 -1.57 1.39 -26.35
N GLN A 111 -1.42 1.18 -27.66
CA GLN A 111 -1.99 2.06 -28.70
C GLN A 111 -3.53 2.18 -28.58
N ASN A 112 -4.20 1.06 -28.28
CA ASN A 112 -5.65 1.00 -28.11
C ASN A 112 -6.11 1.17 -26.66
N ASN A 113 -5.19 1.42 -25.72
CA ASN A 113 -5.45 1.51 -24.28
C ASN A 113 -6.30 0.35 -23.75
N ARG A 114 -5.98 -0.89 -24.17
CA ARG A 114 -6.69 -2.11 -23.76
C ARG A 114 -5.74 -3.18 -23.26
N ILE A 115 -6.20 -3.94 -22.29
CA ILE A 115 -5.46 -5.08 -21.73
C ILE A 115 -6.36 -6.30 -21.71
N TYR A 116 -5.81 -7.42 -22.15
CA TYR A 116 -6.46 -8.72 -22.11
C TYR A 116 -6.20 -9.39 -20.77
N LEU A 117 -7.28 -9.81 -20.11
CA LEU A 117 -7.21 -10.60 -18.89
C LEU A 117 -7.81 -12.00 -19.16
N PRO A 118 -7.10 -13.10 -18.87
CA PRO A 118 -7.61 -14.46 -19.06
C PRO A 118 -8.98 -14.68 -18.41
N LYS A 119 -9.91 -15.33 -19.12
CA LYS A 119 -11.31 -15.58 -18.71
C LYS A 119 -12.18 -14.32 -18.45
N ILE A 120 -11.68 -13.12 -18.71
CA ILE A 120 -12.43 -11.84 -18.61
C ILE A 120 -12.49 -11.11 -19.96
N GLY A 121 -11.44 -11.25 -20.78
CA GLY A 121 -11.35 -10.65 -22.11
C GLY A 121 -10.64 -9.29 -22.11
N TRP A 122 -10.83 -8.54 -23.21
CA TRP A 122 -10.24 -7.22 -23.39
C TRP A 122 -10.97 -6.15 -22.57
N ILE A 123 -10.20 -5.39 -21.79
CA ILE A 123 -10.71 -4.28 -20.98
C ILE A 123 -9.97 -3.01 -21.37
N ARG A 124 -10.73 -1.96 -21.73
CA ARG A 124 -10.17 -0.61 -21.92
C ARG A 124 -9.85 0.04 -20.58
N TYR A 125 -8.65 0.58 -20.44
CA TYR A 125 -8.18 1.29 -19.26
C TYR A 125 -7.82 2.75 -19.60
N ARG A 126 -7.71 3.61 -18.58
CA ARG A 126 -7.11 4.94 -18.74
C ARG A 126 -5.62 4.78 -18.58
N ASN A 127 -4.86 5.07 -19.62
CA ASN A 127 -3.41 5.02 -19.56
C ASN A 127 -2.88 6.15 -18.65
N SER A 128 -2.12 5.77 -17.62
CA SER A 128 -1.50 6.69 -16.68
C SER A 128 0.00 6.86 -16.92
N ARG A 129 0.64 5.94 -17.65
CA ARG A 129 2.06 5.97 -18.04
C ARG A 129 2.30 4.94 -19.14
N ALA A 130 3.20 5.25 -20.07
CA ALA A 130 3.72 4.25 -21.00
C ALA A 130 4.36 3.09 -20.21
N ILE A 131 4.10 1.87 -20.66
CA ILE A 131 4.66 0.67 -20.05
C ILE A 131 5.89 0.29 -20.86
N VAL A 132 7.03 0.24 -20.19
CA VAL A 132 8.33 -0.11 -20.78
C VAL A 132 8.75 -1.47 -20.24
N GLY A 133 9.32 -2.31 -21.10
CA GLY A 133 9.81 -3.64 -20.74
C GLY A 133 8.85 -4.79 -20.99
N GLU A 134 9.31 -5.96 -20.59
CA GLU A 134 8.54 -7.20 -20.63
C GLU A 134 7.56 -7.25 -19.46
N MET A 135 6.30 -7.56 -19.74
CA MET A 135 5.27 -7.71 -18.73
C MET A 135 5.41 -9.04 -18.00
N LYS A 136 5.73 -8.98 -16.70
CA LYS A 136 5.83 -10.16 -15.83
C LYS A 136 4.51 -10.55 -15.20
N ASN A 137 3.83 -9.64 -14.52
CA ASN A 137 2.53 -9.95 -13.92
C ASN A 137 1.58 -8.76 -13.94
N VAL A 138 0.29 -9.07 -13.81
CA VAL A 138 -0.77 -8.07 -13.79
C VAL A 138 -1.62 -8.26 -12.55
N THR A 139 -1.65 -7.25 -11.69
CA THR A 139 -2.50 -7.23 -10.50
C THR A 139 -3.69 -6.31 -10.75
N VAL A 140 -4.90 -6.84 -10.58
CA VAL A 140 -6.14 -6.05 -10.64
C VAL A 140 -6.63 -5.83 -9.22
N SER A 141 -6.91 -4.58 -8.87
CA SER A 141 -7.37 -4.21 -7.53
C SER A 141 -8.53 -3.23 -7.58
N ARG A 142 -9.35 -3.23 -6.52
CA ARG A 142 -10.48 -2.33 -6.38
C ARG A 142 -10.25 -1.38 -5.21
N LYS A 143 -10.37 -0.08 -5.46
CA LYS A 143 -10.26 0.95 -4.42
C LYS A 143 -11.27 2.06 -4.66
N CYS A 144 -12.08 2.35 -3.65
CA CYS A 144 -13.07 3.45 -3.66
C CYS A 144 -14.00 3.45 -4.88
N GLY A 145 -14.48 2.27 -5.28
CA GLY A 145 -15.39 2.09 -6.41
C GLY A 145 -14.71 2.07 -7.78
N LYS A 146 -13.40 2.31 -7.86
CA LYS A 146 -12.61 2.24 -9.09
C LYS A 146 -11.79 0.96 -9.15
N TRP A 147 -11.55 0.47 -10.36
CA TRP A 147 -10.63 -0.64 -10.63
C TRP A 147 -9.30 -0.08 -11.14
N TYR A 148 -8.21 -0.66 -10.65
CA TYR A 148 -6.85 -0.31 -11.02
C TYR A 148 -6.14 -1.56 -11.52
N ILE A 149 -5.31 -1.37 -12.53
CA ILE A 149 -4.46 -2.40 -13.11
C ILE A 149 -3.03 -1.97 -12.83
N PHE A 150 -2.31 -2.82 -12.12
CA PHE A 150 -0.88 -2.68 -11.88
C PHE A 150 -0.17 -3.70 -12.76
N VAL A 151 0.67 -3.23 -13.65
CA VAL A 151 1.48 -4.05 -14.55
C VAL A 151 2.89 -4.01 -14.02
N GLN A 152 3.43 -5.15 -13.61
CA GLN A 152 4.83 -5.29 -13.27
C GLN A 152 5.60 -5.62 -14.53
N THR A 153 6.59 -4.79 -14.85
CA THR A 153 7.52 -5.03 -15.96
C THR A 153 8.95 -5.23 -15.49
N GLU A 154 9.72 -5.91 -16.32
CA GLU A 154 11.17 -6.02 -16.21
C GLU A 154 11.78 -5.41 -17.47
N PHE A 155 12.79 -4.58 -17.31
CA PHE A 155 13.55 -3.99 -18.40
C PHE A 155 14.94 -3.62 -17.92
N GLU A 156 15.89 -3.63 -18.84
CA GLU A 156 17.21 -3.08 -18.60
C GLU A 156 17.17 -1.56 -18.74
N GLN A 157 17.76 -0.88 -17.77
CA GLN A 157 17.92 0.57 -17.78
C GLN A 157 19.36 0.90 -17.45
N LYS A 158 20.01 1.68 -18.32
CA LYS A 158 21.31 2.25 -18.00
C LYS A 158 21.13 3.23 -16.85
N THR A 159 21.87 3.01 -15.76
CA THR A 159 21.89 3.95 -14.63
C THR A 159 22.51 5.25 -15.13
N PRO A 160 21.76 6.38 -15.08
CA PRO A 160 22.30 7.66 -15.51
C PRO A 160 23.36 8.11 -14.51
N GLN A 161 24.27 8.99 -14.97
CA GLN A 161 25.16 9.66 -14.05
C GLN A 161 24.35 10.68 -13.22
N PRO A 162 24.49 10.67 -11.89
CA PRO A 162 23.76 11.60 -11.05
C PRO A 162 24.21 13.04 -11.32
N LYS A 163 23.26 13.97 -11.25
CA LYS A 163 23.52 15.41 -11.43
C LYS A 163 23.46 16.13 -10.08
N GLY A 164 24.28 17.17 -9.96
CA GLY A 164 24.30 18.05 -8.79
C GLY A 164 25.17 17.53 -7.65
N GLY A 165 25.27 18.36 -6.61
CA GLY A 165 26.10 18.08 -5.44
C GLY A 165 25.38 17.26 -4.38
N GLU A 166 25.86 17.40 -3.16
CA GLU A 166 25.26 16.81 -1.97
C GLU A 166 24.29 17.78 -1.27
N ILE A 167 23.28 17.24 -0.59
CA ILE A 167 22.32 18.04 0.18
C ILE A 167 21.85 17.31 1.44
N GLY A 168 21.78 18.04 2.55
CA GLY A 168 21.14 17.58 3.78
C GLY A 168 19.66 17.95 3.82
N ILE A 169 18.82 17.04 4.32
CA ILE A 169 17.39 17.27 4.53
C ILE A 169 17.04 17.10 6.00
N ASP A 170 16.59 18.19 6.62
CA ASP A 170 15.91 18.16 7.91
C ASP A 170 14.39 18.08 7.69
N MET A 171 13.70 17.19 8.39
CA MET A 171 12.26 16.94 8.22
C MET A 171 11.47 17.40 9.44
N GLY A 172 10.48 18.26 9.23
CA GLY A 172 9.71 18.87 10.31
C GLY A 172 8.19 18.85 10.11
N ILE A 173 7.48 19.30 11.15
CA ILE A 173 6.02 19.48 11.12
C ILE A 173 5.60 20.91 10.76
N VAL A 174 6.49 21.90 10.99
CA VAL A 174 6.28 23.31 10.63
C VAL A 174 6.71 23.52 9.19
N ARG A 175 7.96 23.13 8.87
CA ARG A 175 8.45 22.95 7.49
C ARG A 175 8.55 21.47 7.23
N PHE A 176 7.96 21.00 6.14
CA PHE A 176 7.95 19.57 5.80
C PHE A 176 9.37 19.04 5.60
N ALA A 177 10.19 19.80 4.86
CA ALA A 177 11.59 19.52 4.63
C ALA A 177 12.36 20.85 4.48
N THR A 178 13.53 20.96 5.11
CA THR A 178 14.48 22.07 4.96
C THR A 178 15.77 21.51 4.39
N LEU A 179 16.24 22.08 3.30
CA LEU A 179 17.49 21.70 2.64
C LEU A 179 18.66 22.50 3.22
N SER A 180 19.86 21.93 3.19
CA SER A 180 21.08 22.59 3.70
C SER A 180 21.48 23.86 2.91
N ASN A 181 20.90 24.10 1.74
CA ASN A 181 21.07 25.33 0.95
C ASN A 181 20.07 26.44 1.35
N GLY A 182 19.23 26.22 2.37
CA GLY A 182 18.24 27.18 2.86
C GLY A 182 16.85 27.09 2.21
N GLU A 183 16.70 26.33 1.12
CA GLU A 183 15.38 26.05 0.55
C GLU A 183 14.53 25.21 1.51
N HIS A 184 13.22 25.42 1.50
CA HIS A 184 12.31 24.64 2.34
C HIS A 184 10.98 24.38 1.63
N PHE A 185 10.32 23.32 2.08
CA PHE A 185 9.03 22.87 1.57
C PHE A 185 7.98 22.97 2.67
N GLU A 186 6.86 23.60 2.36
CA GLU A 186 5.76 23.82 3.31
C GLU A 186 4.80 22.62 3.37
N PRO A 187 4.38 22.17 4.57
CA PRO A 187 3.54 20.99 4.72
C PRO A 187 2.14 21.18 4.15
N ILE A 188 1.68 20.24 3.32
CA ILE A 188 0.34 20.30 2.70
C ILE A 188 -0.82 20.13 3.69
N ASN A 189 -0.55 19.54 4.86
CA ASN A 189 -1.52 19.37 5.97
C ASN A 189 -2.89 18.81 5.51
N ALA A 190 -2.85 17.83 4.61
CA ALA A 190 -4.03 17.32 3.92
C ALA A 190 -5.07 16.71 4.88
N PHE A 191 -4.62 16.00 5.93
CA PHE A 191 -5.53 15.48 6.95
C PHE A 191 -6.13 16.62 7.77
N LYS A 192 -5.31 17.59 8.23
CA LYS A 192 -5.78 18.74 9.02
C LYS A 192 -6.95 19.46 8.32
N ASN A 193 -6.80 19.74 7.03
CA ASN A 193 -7.79 20.47 6.23
C ASN A 193 -9.11 19.69 6.04
N LEU A 194 -9.05 18.36 5.96
CA LEU A 194 -10.23 17.51 5.70
C LEU A 194 -10.78 16.80 6.95
N LYS A 195 -10.12 16.94 8.10
CA LYS A 195 -10.47 16.28 9.37
C LYS A 195 -11.87 16.65 9.85
N GLY A 196 -12.26 17.92 9.74
CA GLY A 196 -13.60 18.37 10.17
C GLY A 196 -14.72 17.66 9.40
N LYS A 197 -14.57 17.57 8.07
CA LYS A 197 -15.50 16.81 7.21
C LYS A 197 -15.50 15.33 7.55
N LEU A 198 -14.33 14.75 7.77
CA LEU A 198 -14.20 13.34 8.15
C LEU A 198 -14.91 13.03 9.46
N ALA A 199 -14.71 13.86 10.50
CA ALA A 199 -15.33 13.70 11.80
C ALA A 199 -16.87 13.80 11.72
N LYS A 200 -17.39 14.76 10.94
CA LYS A 200 -18.84 14.89 10.68
C LYS A 200 -19.41 13.62 10.05
N LEU A 201 -18.75 13.08 9.02
CA LEU A 201 -19.21 11.85 8.35
C LEU A 201 -19.13 10.63 9.28
N GLN A 202 -18.06 10.49 10.06
CA GLN A 202 -17.92 9.39 11.03
C GLN A 202 -19.00 9.45 12.12
N ARG A 203 -19.32 10.64 12.64
CA ARG A 203 -20.41 10.83 13.61
C ARG A 203 -21.77 10.46 13.00
N ARG A 204 -22.04 10.85 11.75
CA ARG A 204 -23.25 10.45 11.02
C ARG A 204 -23.33 8.93 10.83
N LEU A 205 -22.23 8.28 10.50
CA LEU A 205 -22.16 6.83 10.30
C LEU A 205 -22.49 6.07 11.60
N LYS A 206 -21.99 6.53 12.75
CA LYS A 206 -22.26 5.93 14.07
C LYS A 206 -23.76 5.78 14.35
N ASN A 207 -24.55 6.74 13.89
CA ASN A 207 -26.01 6.79 14.11
C ASN A 207 -26.81 6.02 13.05
N LYS A 208 -26.16 5.29 12.12
CA LYS A 208 -26.86 4.49 11.11
C LYS A 208 -26.86 3.01 11.46
N VAL A 209 -27.99 2.35 11.19
CA VAL A 209 -28.13 0.90 11.28
C VAL A 209 -27.08 0.23 10.40
N LYS A 210 -26.24 -0.61 11.02
CA LYS A 210 -25.14 -1.31 10.35
C LYS A 210 -25.68 -2.08 9.14
N PHE A 211 -24.94 -2.05 8.04
CA PHE A 211 -25.30 -2.71 6.77
C PHE A 211 -26.51 -2.16 5.99
N SER A 212 -27.31 -1.24 6.55
CA SER A 212 -28.35 -0.55 5.79
C SER A 212 -27.78 0.17 4.55
N GLN A 213 -28.61 0.42 3.54
CA GLN A 213 -28.18 1.12 2.32
C GLN A 213 -27.56 2.49 2.63
N ASN A 214 -28.14 3.22 3.59
CA ASN A 214 -27.62 4.52 4.02
C ASN A 214 -26.27 4.40 4.76
N TRP A 215 -26.09 3.35 5.56
CA TRP A 215 -24.80 3.07 6.19
C TRP A 215 -23.72 2.74 5.14
N GLN A 216 -24.06 1.93 4.13
CA GLN A 216 -23.13 1.59 3.05
C GLN A 216 -22.73 2.82 2.22
N LYS A 217 -23.71 3.70 1.91
CA LYS A 217 -23.46 4.98 1.23
C LYS A 217 -22.47 5.86 2.01
N LEU A 218 -22.71 6.08 3.31
CA LEU A 218 -21.82 6.88 4.16
C LEU A 218 -20.44 6.24 4.32
N LYS A 219 -20.37 4.92 4.50
CA LYS A 219 -19.08 4.19 4.57
C LYS A 219 -18.27 4.39 3.28
N ALA A 220 -18.92 4.34 2.11
CA ALA A 220 -18.27 4.60 0.84
C ALA A 220 -17.79 6.05 0.71
N GLU A 221 -18.55 7.02 1.22
CA GLU A 221 -18.15 8.44 1.24
C GLU A 221 -16.92 8.68 2.13
N ILE A 222 -16.91 8.11 3.33
CA ILE A 222 -15.75 8.15 4.25
C ILE A 222 -14.52 7.53 3.57
N ALA A 223 -14.68 6.37 2.91
CA ALA A 223 -13.60 5.72 2.18
C ALA A 223 -13.07 6.60 1.03
N LYS A 224 -13.94 7.29 0.29
CA LYS A 224 -13.54 8.26 -0.76
C LYS A 224 -12.76 9.44 -0.16
N LEU A 225 -13.15 9.94 1.02
CA LEU A 225 -12.44 11.04 1.67
C LEU A 225 -11.04 10.62 2.14
N HIS A 226 -10.91 9.45 2.78
CA HIS A 226 -9.60 8.89 3.12
C HIS A 226 -8.72 8.68 1.88
N HIS A 227 -9.32 8.23 0.77
CA HIS A 227 -8.61 8.09 -0.50
C HIS A 227 -8.11 9.43 -1.04
N LYS A 228 -8.93 10.49 -0.97
CA LYS A 228 -8.54 11.85 -1.37
C LYS A 228 -7.36 12.34 -0.53
N ILE A 229 -7.44 12.23 0.80
CA ILE A 229 -6.34 12.61 1.71
C ILE A 229 -5.06 11.84 1.37
N SER A 230 -5.16 10.52 1.18
CA SER A 230 -4.00 9.70 0.81
C SER A 230 -3.41 10.10 -0.54
N ASN A 231 -4.23 10.45 -1.53
CA ASN A 231 -3.73 10.83 -2.86
C ASN A 231 -3.08 12.21 -2.86
N ILE A 232 -3.63 13.18 -2.13
CA ILE A 232 -3.03 14.52 -1.96
C ILE A 232 -1.62 14.39 -1.37
N ARG A 233 -1.49 13.66 -0.26
CA ARG A 233 -0.18 13.40 0.37
C ARG A 233 0.79 12.72 -0.59
N LYS A 234 0.38 11.63 -1.22
CA LYS A 234 1.23 10.90 -2.17
C LYS A 234 1.70 11.76 -3.33
N ASN A 235 0.81 12.57 -3.89
CA ASN A 235 1.16 13.47 -5.00
C ASN A 235 2.24 14.47 -4.57
N TYR A 236 2.03 15.13 -3.44
CA TYR A 236 2.97 16.09 -2.88
C TYR A 236 4.34 15.46 -2.60
N LEU A 237 4.38 14.30 -1.94
CA LEU A 237 5.62 13.56 -1.69
C LEU A 237 6.33 13.18 -2.99
N HIS A 238 5.59 12.74 -4.02
CA HIS A 238 6.19 12.40 -5.31
C HIS A 238 6.76 13.63 -6.00
N GLN A 239 6.12 14.80 -5.92
CA GLN A 239 6.64 16.02 -6.53
C GLN A 239 7.97 16.42 -5.90
N ILE A 240 8.03 16.52 -4.56
CA ILE A 240 9.24 16.95 -3.85
C ILE A 240 10.36 15.92 -4.01
N SER A 241 10.07 14.63 -3.81
CA SER A 241 11.10 13.60 -3.96
C SER A 241 11.64 13.52 -5.39
N SER A 242 10.81 13.80 -6.40
CA SER A 242 11.28 13.90 -7.79
C SER A 242 12.20 15.10 -7.97
N GLN A 243 11.77 16.30 -7.53
CA GLN A 243 12.56 17.52 -7.63
C GLN A 243 13.94 17.33 -7.01
N ILE A 244 14.01 16.84 -5.77
CA ILE A 244 15.28 16.62 -5.06
C ILE A 244 16.15 15.58 -5.77
N SER A 245 15.58 14.43 -6.15
CA SER A 245 16.35 13.35 -6.79
C SER A 245 16.89 13.71 -8.18
N GLN A 246 16.34 14.74 -8.83
CA GLN A 246 16.79 15.21 -10.14
C GLN A 246 17.88 16.28 -10.03
N SER A 247 17.92 17.01 -8.91
CA SER A 247 18.84 18.13 -8.70
C SER A 247 20.07 17.78 -7.87
N HIS A 248 20.06 16.68 -7.11
CA HIS A 248 21.16 16.32 -6.20
C HIS A 248 21.57 14.85 -6.38
N ALA A 249 22.88 14.61 -6.33
CA ALA A 249 23.47 13.29 -6.47
C ALA A 249 23.44 12.51 -5.16
N ILE A 250 23.75 13.18 -4.04
CA ILE A 250 23.83 12.58 -2.72
C ILE A 250 22.89 13.33 -1.80
N VAL A 251 22.02 12.59 -1.10
CA VAL A 251 21.04 13.18 -0.18
C VAL A 251 21.22 12.56 1.19
N TYR A 252 21.49 13.39 2.19
CA TYR A 252 21.52 13.00 3.59
C TYR A 252 20.16 13.27 4.22
N VAL A 253 19.59 12.28 4.90
CA VAL A 253 18.29 12.39 5.57
C VAL A 253 18.39 11.80 6.97
N GLU A 254 17.78 12.45 7.94
CA GLU A 254 17.69 11.90 9.29
C GLU A 254 16.95 10.55 9.33
N ASP A 255 17.52 9.58 10.06
CA ASP A 255 16.88 8.30 10.35
C ASP A 255 15.84 8.43 11.48
N LEU A 256 14.80 9.23 11.21
CA LEU A 256 13.71 9.44 12.15
C LEU A 256 12.99 8.13 12.46
N GLN A 257 12.97 7.78 13.75
CA GLN A 257 12.23 6.62 14.26
C GLN A 257 10.74 6.95 14.38
N VAL A 258 10.06 7.17 13.24
CA VAL A 258 8.67 7.67 13.16
C VAL A 258 7.68 6.81 13.95
N THR A 259 7.88 5.49 13.97
CA THR A 259 7.08 4.56 14.77
C THR A 259 7.16 4.89 16.25
N ASN A 260 8.36 5.14 16.78
CA ASN A 260 8.57 5.56 18.16
C ASN A 260 8.03 6.97 18.41
N MET A 261 8.25 7.90 17.48
CA MET A 261 7.77 9.28 17.60
C MET A 261 6.24 9.39 17.62
N SER A 262 5.54 8.48 16.96
CA SER A 262 4.07 8.46 16.89
C SER A 262 3.40 7.51 17.89
N LYS A 263 4.16 6.92 18.83
CA LYS A 263 3.58 6.16 19.94
C LYS A 263 2.63 7.01 20.78
N SER A 264 1.56 6.39 21.26
CA SER A 264 0.66 7.00 22.25
C SER A 264 1.45 7.40 23.51
N ALA A 265 0.92 8.37 24.25
CA ALA A 265 1.45 8.69 25.58
C ALA A 265 1.35 7.43 26.47
N LYS A 266 2.33 7.24 27.37
CA LYS A 266 2.31 6.15 28.35
C LYS A 266 1.11 6.27 29.28
N GLY A 267 0.49 5.16 29.64
CA GLY A 267 -0.70 5.08 30.50
C GLY A 267 -1.72 4.08 29.94
N ASP A 268 -2.62 3.60 30.78
CA ASP A 268 -3.71 2.70 30.43
C ASP A 268 -5.06 3.30 30.86
N VAL A 269 -6.11 2.48 30.90
CA VAL A 269 -7.48 2.93 31.26
C VAL A 269 -7.59 3.25 32.76
N GLU A 270 -6.70 2.68 33.58
CA GLU A 270 -6.70 2.82 35.04
C GLU A 270 -5.74 3.91 35.51
N GLN A 271 -4.60 4.07 34.85
CA GLN A 271 -3.60 5.11 35.05
C GLN A 271 -3.42 5.94 33.78
N TYR A 272 -4.19 7.02 33.69
CA TYR A 272 -4.09 7.95 32.56
C TYR A 272 -2.71 8.59 32.47
N GLY A 273 -2.16 8.60 31.26
CA GLY A 273 -0.94 9.32 30.94
C GLY A 273 -1.04 10.83 31.14
N LYS A 274 0.10 11.49 31.32
CA LYS A 274 0.19 12.97 31.25
C LYS A 274 0.21 13.43 29.79
N ASN A 275 -0.41 14.58 29.51
CA ASN A 275 -0.39 15.24 28.20
C ASN A 275 -0.89 14.40 26.99
N VAL A 276 -1.75 13.41 27.21
CA VAL A 276 -2.26 12.49 26.17
C VAL A 276 -2.86 13.23 24.97
N LYS A 277 -3.66 14.28 25.23
CA LYS A 277 -4.32 15.07 24.17
C LYS A 277 -3.31 15.82 23.30
N GLN A 278 -2.30 16.45 23.91
CA GLN A 278 -1.22 17.14 23.20
C GLN A 278 -0.42 16.14 22.37
N LYS A 279 0.00 15.01 22.97
CA LYS A 279 0.73 13.94 22.26
C LYS A 279 -0.05 13.36 21.09
N SER A 280 -1.35 13.11 21.28
CA SER A 280 -2.25 12.67 20.20
C SER A 280 -2.36 13.72 19.08
N GLY A 281 -2.33 15.01 19.41
CA GLY A 281 -2.26 16.10 18.43
C GLY A 281 -0.98 16.05 17.61
N LEU A 282 0.17 15.98 18.28
CA LEU A 282 1.49 15.89 17.66
C LEU A 282 1.62 14.64 16.77
N ASN A 283 1.23 13.47 17.27
CA ASN A 283 1.27 12.22 16.50
C ASN A 283 0.46 12.33 15.21
N ARG A 284 -0.70 13.01 15.25
CA ARG A 284 -1.50 13.26 14.05
C ARG A 284 -0.78 14.14 13.03
N MET A 285 -0.06 15.17 13.48
CA MET A 285 0.72 16.05 12.60
C MET A 285 1.90 15.31 11.98
N ILE A 286 2.66 14.54 12.77
CA ILE A 286 3.77 13.69 12.29
C ILE A 286 3.28 12.69 11.23
N LEU A 287 2.18 12.00 11.52
CA LEU A 287 1.59 11.02 10.59
C LEU A 287 0.98 11.66 9.34
N ASP A 288 0.60 12.94 9.40
CA ASP A 288 0.14 13.67 8.21
C ASP A 288 1.31 13.89 7.24
N GLN A 289 2.51 14.22 7.75
CA GLN A 289 3.71 14.45 6.93
C GLN A 289 4.24 13.20 6.23
N SER A 290 4.04 12.01 6.81
CA SER A 290 4.39 10.74 6.15
C SER A 290 5.88 10.59 5.80
N TRP A 291 6.79 11.04 6.67
CA TRP A 291 8.25 11.06 6.45
C TRP A 291 8.85 9.71 6.01
N PHE A 292 8.38 8.59 6.57
CA PHE A 292 8.83 7.27 6.13
C PHE A 292 8.58 7.03 4.63
N GLU A 293 7.38 7.37 4.15
CA GLU A 293 7.02 7.22 2.74
C GLU A 293 7.82 8.19 1.86
N PHE A 294 8.11 9.39 2.35
CA PHE A 294 8.98 10.35 1.67
C PHE A 294 10.40 9.80 1.49
N ARG A 295 11.03 9.32 2.56
CA ARG A 295 12.37 8.69 2.52
C ARG A 295 12.38 7.49 1.58
N ARG A 296 11.37 6.62 1.66
CA ARG A 296 11.22 5.47 0.75
C ARG A 296 11.14 5.92 -0.71
N GLN A 297 10.45 7.02 -0.99
CA GLN A 297 10.34 7.58 -2.33
C GLN A 297 11.64 8.20 -2.84
N LEU A 298 12.35 8.95 -2.00
CA LEU A 298 13.68 9.45 -2.31
C LEU A 298 14.64 8.31 -2.64
N ALA A 299 14.65 7.25 -1.82
CA ALA A 299 15.56 6.12 -1.97
C ALA A 299 15.48 5.49 -3.38
N TYR A 300 14.29 5.11 -3.84
CA TYR A 300 14.19 4.47 -5.16
C TYR A 300 14.42 5.45 -6.32
N LYS A 301 14.09 6.74 -6.17
CA LYS A 301 14.28 7.73 -7.24
C LYS A 301 15.74 8.12 -7.40
N LEU A 302 16.45 8.27 -6.29
CA LEU A 302 17.90 8.47 -6.32
C LEU A 302 18.57 7.25 -6.94
N ALA A 303 18.20 6.04 -6.53
CA ALA A 303 18.72 4.82 -7.15
C ALA A 303 18.46 4.76 -8.68
N TRP A 304 17.27 5.17 -9.14
CA TRP A 304 16.96 5.27 -10.58
C TRP A 304 17.80 6.32 -11.31
N ASN A 305 18.22 7.38 -10.60
CA ASN A 305 19.03 8.45 -11.15
C ASN A 305 20.55 8.26 -10.90
N GLY A 306 20.98 7.10 -10.39
CA GLY A 306 22.37 6.83 -10.05
C GLY A 306 22.89 7.57 -8.81
N GLY A 307 22.02 8.22 -8.06
CA GLY A 307 22.34 8.92 -6.81
C GLY A 307 22.21 8.04 -5.57
N HIS A 308 22.62 8.59 -4.43
CA HIS A 308 22.66 7.89 -3.15
C HIS A 308 21.84 8.60 -2.08
N LEU A 309 21.13 7.82 -1.27
CA LEU A 309 20.45 8.28 -0.07
C LEU A 309 21.20 7.76 1.16
N ILE A 310 21.72 8.65 1.97
CA ILE A 310 22.43 8.33 3.20
C ILE A 310 21.56 8.70 4.39
N ALA A 311 21.26 7.71 5.24
CA ALA A 311 20.49 7.94 6.45
C ALA A 311 21.44 8.24 7.61
N VAL A 312 21.28 9.39 8.26
CA VAL A 312 22.14 9.84 9.35
C VAL A 312 21.43 9.74 10.71
N PRO A 313 22.13 9.38 11.80
CA PRO A 313 21.54 9.41 13.13
C PRO A 313 21.02 10.82 13.47
N PRO A 314 19.78 10.97 13.97
CA PRO A 314 19.19 12.28 14.29
C PRO A 314 19.72 12.88 15.61
N GLN A 315 20.81 12.35 16.17
CA GLN A 315 21.29 12.75 17.49
C GLN A 315 22.05 14.08 17.39
N ASN A 316 21.62 15.07 18.19
CA ASN A 316 22.23 16.41 18.31
C ASN A 316 22.22 17.29 17.03
N THR A 317 21.62 16.84 15.93
CA THR A 317 21.52 17.60 14.66
C THR A 317 20.84 18.96 14.81
N SER A 318 19.90 19.08 15.75
CA SER A 318 19.10 20.28 16.04
C SER A 318 19.59 21.09 17.25
N ARG A 319 20.72 20.71 17.87
CA ARG A 319 21.23 21.34 19.10
C ARG A 319 22.48 22.19 18.88
N THR A 320 23.23 21.93 17.82
CA THR A 320 24.42 22.70 17.43
C THR A 320 24.04 23.68 16.33
N CYS A 321 24.20 24.99 16.57
CA CYS A 321 24.12 25.98 15.50
C CYS A 321 25.21 25.70 14.46
N PRO A 322 24.93 25.81 13.15
CA PRO A 322 25.99 25.85 12.15
C PRO A 322 26.88 27.07 12.44
N CYS A 323 28.19 26.84 12.46
CA CYS A 323 29.22 27.84 12.75
C CYS A 323 29.26 28.94 11.70
#